data_AF-A0A7X6W474-F1
#
_entry.id   AF-A0A7X6W474-F1
#
_cell.length_a   1.000
_cell.length_b   1.000
_cell.length_c   1.000
_cell.angle_alpha   90.00
_cell.angle_beta   90.00
_cell.angle_gamma   90.00
#
_symmetry.space_group_name_H-M   'P 1'
#
loop_
_entity.id
_entity.type
_entity.pdbx_description
1 polymer ?
#
loop_
_entity_poly.entity_id
_entity_poly.type
_entity_poly.pdbx_seq_one_letter_code
_entity_poly.pdbx_strand_id
1 'polypeptide(L)'
;MQLVSVVLVGLAAGALSVLLGVGGGVIIVPALMYFAGMEIKLATGTSLAVIIPTALMGAIGRAQLGQIDWRVAAIVSVGAIIGARLGTHLVEVAPAIVLKRGFALLLLFTAVRMLLSSR
;
A
#
# COMPACT_ATOMS: atom_id res chain seq x y z
N MET A 1 2.87 -25.88 1.90
CA MET A 1 3.88 -25.07 2.63
C MET A 1 3.81 -23.59 2.25
N GLN A 2 3.70 -23.21 0.98
CA GLN A 2 3.66 -21.79 0.56
C GLN A 2 2.40 -21.00 1.00
N LEU A 3 1.21 -21.63 1.01
CA LEU A 3 -0.05 -20.93 1.34
C LEU A 3 -0.05 -20.40 2.79
N VAL A 4 0.43 -21.22 3.73
CA VAL A 4 0.49 -20.85 5.15
C VAL A 4 1.44 -19.66 5.36
N SER A 5 2.58 -19.63 4.67
CA SER A 5 3.53 -18.52 4.71
C SER A 5 2.91 -17.22 4.21
N VAL A 6 2.18 -17.27 3.09
CA VAL A 6 1.53 -16.08 2.51
C VAL A 6 0.41 -15.55 3.41
N VAL A 7 -0.37 -16.44 4.04
CA VAL A 7 -1.41 -16.07 4.99
C VAL A 7 -0.81 -15.39 6.24
N LEU A 8 0.25 -15.97 6.82
CA LEU A 8 0.92 -15.39 7.98
C LEU A 8 1.55 -14.02 7.66
N VAL A 9 2.20 -13.91 6.50
CA VAL A 9 2.79 -12.65 6.03
C VAL A 9 1.69 -11.60 5.78
N GLY A 10 0.58 -11.98 5.16
CA GLY A 10 -0.55 -11.09 4.92
C GLY A 10 -1.19 -10.58 6.21
N LEU A 11 -1.38 -11.45 7.20
CA LEU A 11 -1.92 -11.09 8.52
C LEU A 11 -0.98 -10.14 9.28
N ALA A 12 0.31 -10.49 9.36
CA ALA A 12 1.30 -9.66 10.05
C ALA A 12 1.47 -8.29 9.37
N ALA A 13 1.57 -8.27 8.04
CA ALA A 13 1.71 -7.04 7.27
C ALA A 13 0.44 -6.17 7.36
N GLY A 14 -0.75 -6.78 7.35
CA GLY A 14 -2.02 -6.08 7.54
C GLY A 14 -2.13 -5.44 8.91
N ALA A 15 -1.80 -6.17 9.98
CA ALA A 15 -1.80 -5.65 11.35
C ALA A 15 -0.83 -4.47 11.51
N LEU A 16 0.41 -4.63 11.06
CA LEU A 16 1.42 -3.56 11.09
C LEU A 16 1.01 -2.34 10.26
N SER A 17 0.42 -2.56 9.09
CA SER A 17 -0.09 -1.47 8.24
C SER A 17 -1.15 -0.63 8.94
N VAL A 18 -2.08 -1.27 9.65
CA VAL A 18 -3.16 -0.57 10.36
C VAL A 18 -2.59 0.20 11.55
N LEU A 19 -1.69 -0.39 12.31
CA LEU A 19 -1.02 0.26 13.45
C LEU A 19 -0.20 1.48 13.04
N LEU A 20 0.52 1.39 11.92
CA LEU A 20 1.37 2.49 11.44
C LEU A 20 0.59 3.54 10.65
N GLY A 21 -0.63 3.22 10.18
CA GLY A 21 -1.47 4.14 9.41
C GLY A 21 -0.92 4.49 8.01
N VAL A 22 0.13 3.80 7.53
CA VAL A 22 0.86 4.14 6.30
C VAL A 22 0.19 3.58 5.03
N GLY A 23 -0.77 2.66 5.18
CA GLY A 23 -1.35 1.92 4.04
C GLY A 23 -0.37 0.84 3.56
N GLY A 24 -0.83 -0.41 3.52
CA GLY A 24 0.05 -1.57 3.68
C GLY A 24 1.10 -1.81 2.61
N GLY A 25 1.12 -1.04 1.52
CA GLY A 25 2.07 -1.21 0.41
C GLY A 25 3.53 -1.18 0.85
N VAL A 26 3.88 -0.35 1.84
CA VAL A 26 5.26 -0.25 2.37
C VAL A 26 5.77 -1.57 2.96
N ILE A 27 4.87 -2.40 3.51
CA ILE A 27 5.21 -3.67 4.17
C ILE A 27 4.83 -4.87 3.29
N ILE A 28 3.64 -4.86 2.72
CA ILE A 28 3.09 -5.96 1.93
C ILE A 28 3.90 -6.17 0.64
N VAL A 29 4.27 -5.12 -0.09
CA VAL A 29 4.98 -5.28 -1.37
C VAL A 29 6.37 -5.94 -1.18
N PRO A 30 7.25 -5.45 -0.29
CA PRO A 30 8.51 -6.15 -0.02
C PRO A 30 8.29 -7.57 0.49
N ALA A 31 7.30 -7.78 1.37
CA ALA A 31 7.06 -9.10 1.93
C ALA A 31 6.62 -10.11 0.84
N LEU A 32 5.77 -9.71 -0.10
CA LEU A 32 5.39 -10.53 -1.24
C LEU A 32 6.57 -10.79 -2.20
N MET A 33 7.45 -9.80 -2.40
CA MET A 33 8.65 -9.99 -3.23
C MET A 33 9.65 -10.96 -2.59
N TYR A 34 9.95 -10.80 -1.29
CA TYR A 34 10.98 -11.59 -0.61
C TYR A 34 10.49 -12.97 -0.15
N PHE A 35 9.26 -13.07 0.37
CA PHE A 35 8.73 -14.34 0.90
C PHE A 35 7.95 -15.15 -0.13
N ALA A 36 7.24 -14.50 -1.06
CA ALA A 36 6.47 -15.19 -2.10
C ALA A 36 7.19 -15.22 -3.46
N GLY A 37 8.36 -14.59 -3.59
CA GLY A 37 9.15 -14.58 -4.83
C GLY A 37 8.46 -13.89 -6.00
N MET A 38 7.45 -13.06 -5.73
CA MET A 38 6.67 -12.42 -6.78
C MET A 38 7.47 -11.31 -7.47
N GLU A 39 7.28 -11.18 -8.78
CA GLU A 39 7.76 -10.02 -9.53
C GLU A 39 7.09 -8.74 -9.01
N ILE A 40 7.80 -7.62 -9.08
CA ILE A 40 7.35 -6.35 -8.50
C ILE A 40 6.00 -5.87 -9.05
N LYS A 41 5.72 -6.11 -10.34
CA LYS A 41 4.43 -5.75 -10.95
C LYS A 41 3.29 -6.55 -10.31
N LEU A 42 3.47 -7.85 -10.12
CA LEU A 42 2.49 -8.73 -9.50
C LEU A 42 2.33 -8.41 -8.00
N ALA A 43 3.45 -8.27 -7.27
CA ALA A 43 3.45 -7.94 -5.84
C ALA A 43 2.74 -6.60 -5.55
N THR A 44 2.94 -5.59 -6.40
CA THR A 44 2.28 -4.28 -6.27
C THR A 44 0.76 -4.40 -6.52
N GLY A 45 0.35 -5.13 -7.55
CA GLY A 45 -1.07 -5.39 -7.84
C GLY A 45 -1.77 -6.17 -6.73
N THR A 46 -1.13 -7.25 -6.23
CA THR A 46 -1.66 -8.04 -5.12
C THR A 46 -1.76 -7.20 -3.84
N SER A 47 -0.78 -6.34 -3.55
CA SER A 47 -0.86 -5.44 -2.40
C SER A 47 -2.05 -4.48 -2.49
N LEU A 48 -2.38 -3.96 -3.68
CA LEU A 48 -3.56 -3.12 -3.88
C LEU A 48 -4.85 -3.88 -3.56
N ALA A 49 -4.95 -5.15 -3.97
CA ALA A 49 -6.10 -6.00 -3.64
C ALA A 49 -6.27 -6.18 -2.12
N VAL A 50 -5.16 -6.31 -1.37
CA VAL A 50 -5.20 -6.40 0.11
C VAL A 50 -5.55 -5.05 0.75
N ILE A 51 -5.16 -3.93 0.15
CA ILE A 51 -5.46 -2.59 0.65
C ILE A 51 -6.96 -2.27 0.57
N ILE A 52 -7.69 -2.77 -0.42
CA ILE A 52 -9.13 -2.49 -0.58
C ILE A 52 -9.96 -2.84 0.67
N PRO A 53 -9.98 -4.10 1.17
CA PRO A 53 -10.79 -4.45 2.33
C PRO A 53 -10.29 -3.78 3.62
N THR A 54 -8.97 -3.62 3.77
CA THR A 54 -8.38 -2.98 4.97
C THR A 54 -8.71 -1.48 5.03
N ALA A 55 -8.60 -0.77 3.90
CA ALA A 55 -9.00 0.63 3.79
C ALA A 55 -10.50 0.80 3.99
N LEU A 56 -11.32 -0.11 3.47
CA LEU A 56 -12.78 -0.06 3.66
C LEU A 56 -13.16 -0.21 5.13
N MET A 57 -12.58 -1.19 5.85
CA MET A 57 -12.81 -1.35 7.29
C MET A 57 -12.34 -0.12 8.08
N GLY A 58 -11.16 0.43 7.75
CA GLY A 58 -10.65 1.65 8.37
C GLY A 58 -11.54 2.87 8.12
N ALA A 59 -12.08 3.01 6.91
CA ALA A 59 -13.01 4.06 6.55
C ALA A 59 -14.34 3.90 7.29
N ILE A 60 -14.93 2.71 7.33
CA ILE A 60 -16.17 2.45 8.07
C ILE A 60 -16.00 2.79 9.55
N GLY A 61 -14.90 2.34 10.18
CA GLY A 61 -14.62 2.64 11.59
C GLY A 61 -14.52 4.15 11.86
N ARG A 62 -13.84 4.90 10.98
CA ARG A 62 -13.76 6.38 11.08
C ARG A 62 -15.09 7.07 10.79
N ALA A 63 -15.90 6.53 9.88
CA ALA A 63 -17.22 7.04 9.54
C ALA A 63 -18.17 6.95 10.75
N GLN A 64 -18.15 5.81 11.44
CA GLN A 64 -18.95 5.57 12.64
C GLN A 64 -18.61 6.53 13.78
N LEU A 65 -17.35 6.97 13.87
CA LEU A 65 -16.89 7.95 14.85
C LEU A 65 -17.17 9.41 14.44
N GLY A 66 -17.78 9.65 13.28
CA GLY A 66 -18.03 11.01 12.76
C GLY A 66 -16.76 11.77 12.38
N GLN A 67 -15.63 11.07 12.19
CA GLN A 67 -14.31 11.67 11.94
C GLN A 67 -13.99 11.84 10.45
N ILE A 68 -14.99 11.70 9.57
CA ILE A 68 -14.81 11.82 8.13
C ILE A 68 -15.38 13.15 7.65
N ASP A 69 -14.50 14.01 7.14
CA ASP A 69 -14.91 15.09 6.26
C ASP A 69 -15.19 14.53 4.86
N TRP A 70 -16.47 14.41 4.52
CA TRP A 70 -16.93 13.85 3.25
C TRP A 70 -16.50 14.67 2.03
N ARG A 71 -16.27 15.99 2.19
CA ARG A 71 -15.82 16.84 1.09
C ARG A 71 -14.35 16.55 0.78
N VAL A 72 -13.51 16.46 1.81
CA VAL A 72 -12.10 16.06 1.65
C VAL A 72 -12.02 14.64 1.11
N ALA A 73 -12.82 13.71 1.63
CA ALA A 73 -12.85 12.32 1.17
C ALA A 73 -13.19 12.24 -0.33
N ALA A 74 -14.17 13.01 -0.81
CA ALA A 74 -14.54 13.03 -2.22
C ALA A 74 -13.42 13.56 -3.11
N ILE A 75 -12.81 14.70 -2.75
CA ILE A 75 -11.71 15.31 -3.53
C ILE A 75 -10.52 14.35 -3.60
N VAL A 76 -10.12 13.77 -2.46
CA VAL A 76 -9.01 12.82 -2.39
C VAL A 76 -9.33 11.56 -3.20
N SER A 77 -10.56 11.04 -3.14
CA SER A 77 -10.96 9.85 -3.90
C SER A 77 -10.90 10.07 -5.41
N VAL A 78 -11.40 11.21 -5.89
CA VAL A 78 -11.32 11.55 -7.33
C VAL A 78 -9.86 11.69 -7.77
N GLY A 79 -9.05 12.42 -7.00
CA GLY A 79 -7.61 12.54 -7.28
C GLY A 79 -6.89 11.18 -7.28
N ALA A 80 -7.24 10.29 -6.34
CA ALA A 80 -6.68 8.95 -6.25
C ALA A 80 -7.08 8.08 -7.46
N ILE A 81 -8.32 8.14 -7.94
CA ILE A 81 -8.78 7.39 -9.12
C ILE A 81 -8.03 7.85 -10.37
N ILE A 82 -7.92 9.16 -10.59
CA ILE A 82 -7.20 9.73 -11.75
C ILE A 82 -5.71 9.34 -11.68
N GLY A 83 -5.09 9.54 -10.51
CA GLY A 83 -3.70 9.19 -10.27
C GLY A 83 -3.42 7.70 -10.46
N ALA A 84 -4.30 6.83 -9.96
CA ALA A 84 -4.19 5.39 -10.14
C ALA A 84 -4.27 4.99 -11.62
N ARG A 85 -5.20 5.59 -12.38
CA ARG A 85 -5.34 5.32 -13.81
C ARG A 85 -4.09 5.73 -14.59
N LEU A 86 -3.58 6.93 -14.36
CA LEU A 86 -2.33 7.40 -14.98
C LEU A 86 -1.14 6.54 -14.56
N GLY A 87 -1.06 6.18 -13.29
CA GLY A 87 -0.03 5.30 -12.74
C GLY A 87 -0.02 3.92 -13.40
N THR A 88 -1.19 3.31 -13.63
CA THR A 88 -1.26 2.00 -14.30
C THR A 88 -0.67 2.02 -15.71
N HIS A 89 -0.95 3.05 -16.50
CA HIS A 89 -0.37 3.20 -17.83
C HIS A 89 1.15 3.38 -17.78
N LEU A 90 1.67 4.13 -16.81
CA LEU A 90 3.12 4.27 -16.61
C LEU A 90 3.78 2.95 -16.21
N VAL A 91 3.14 2.16 -15.34
CA VAL A 91 3.67 0.86 -14.86
C VAL A 91 3.74 -0.17 -15.99
N GLU A 92 2.79 -0.15 -16.92
CA GLU A 92 2.77 -1.07 -18.07
C GLU A 92 4.01 -0.87 -18.96
N VAL A 93 4.34 0.38 -19.29
CA VAL A 93 5.47 0.72 -20.17
C VAL A 93 6.83 0.79 -19.45
N ALA A 94 6.84 0.90 -18.12
CA ALA A 94 8.07 1.02 -17.36
C ALA A 94 8.85 -0.32 -17.25
N PRO A 95 10.19 -0.29 -17.41
CA PRO A 95 11.05 -1.43 -17.10
C PRO A 95 10.98 -1.80 -15.61
N ALA A 96 11.03 -3.10 -15.30
CA ALA A 96 10.95 -3.60 -13.92
C ALA A 96 12.03 -3.00 -12.99
N ILE A 97 13.22 -2.72 -13.52
CA ILE A 97 14.32 -2.10 -12.76
C ILE A 97 13.97 -0.67 -12.31
N VAL A 98 13.28 0.10 -13.16
CA VAL A 98 12.85 1.48 -12.84
C VAL A 98 11.80 1.43 -11.74
N LEU A 99 10.84 0.51 -11.85
CA LEU A 99 9.81 0.30 -10.83
C LEU A 99 10.42 -0.09 -9.49
N LYS A 100 11.40 -1.01 -9.49
CA LYS A 100 12.10 -1.45 -8.28
C LYS A 100 12.88 -0.33 -7.62
N ARG A 101 13.63 0.47 -8.40
CA ARG A 101 14.37 1.63 -7.87
C ARG A 101 13.43 2.72 -7.37
N GLY A 102 12.37 3.04 -8.11
CA GLY A 102 11.37 4.03 -7.69
C GLY A 102 10.68 3.63 -6.39
N PHE A 103 10.29 2.36 -6.27
CA PHE A 103 9.70 1.83 -5.04
C PHE A 103 10.69 1.87 -3.87
N ALA A 104 11.96 1.47 -4.09
CA ALA A 104 13.00 1.55 -3.07
C ALA A 104 13.24 2.98 -2.58
N LEU A 105 13.26 3.97 -3.48
CA LEU A 105 13.37 5.38 -3.12
C LEU A 105 12.16 5.87 -2.32
N LEU A 106 10.95 5.45 -2.68
CA LEU A 106 9.74 5.77 -1.95
C LEU A 106 9.74 5.17 -0.52
N LEU A 107 10.20 3.94 -0.37
CA LEU A 107 10.39 3.32 0.94
C LEU A 107 11.42 4.10 1.77
N LEU A 108 12.56 4.47 1.18
CA LEU A 108 13.61 5.24 1.85
C LEU A 108 13.07 6.60 2.31
N PHE A 109 12.35 7.31 1.43
CA PHE A 109 11.71 8.58 1.75
C PHE A 109 10.71 8.42 2.91
N THR A 110 9.89 7.36 2.88
CA THR A 110 8.90 7.09 3.94
C THR A 110 9.58 6.77 5.27
N ALA A 111 10.65 5.97 5.25
CA ALA A 111 11.44 5.66 6.44
C ALA A 111 12.06 6.93 7.05
N VAL A 112 12.65 7.80 6.23
CA VAL A 112 13.21 9.09 6.68
C VAL A 112 12.11 9.99 7.24
N ARG A 113 10.97 10.12 6.56
CA ARG A 113 9.82 10.92 7.03
C ARG A 113 9.29 10.43 8.37
N MET A 114 9.17 9.11 8.57
CA MET A 114 8.75 8.55 9.86
C MET A 114 9.77 8.85 10.96
N LEU A 115 11.08 8.73 10.67
CA LEU A 115 12.13 9.05 11.65
C LEU A 115 12.10 10.52 12.08
N LEU A 116 11.87 11.43 11.12
CA LEU A 116 11.82 12.88 11.37
C LEU A 116 10.51 13.32 12.04
N SER A 117 9.39 12.66 11.71
CA SER A 117 8.07 12.93 12.30
C SER A 117 7.92 12.37 13.72
N SER A 118 8.85 11.54 14.19
CA SER A 118 8.85 10.98 15.55
C SER A 118 9.46 11.94 16.60
N ARG A 119 9.54 13.24 16.30
CA ARG A 119 9.84 14.33 17.24
C ARG A 119 8.65 15.26 17.33
#